data_AF-A0A7L8CXD5-F1
#
_entry.id   AF-A0A7L8CXD5-F1
#
_cell.length_a   1.000
_cell.length_b   1.000
_cell.length_c   1.000
_cell.angle_alpha   90.00
_cell.angle_beta   90.00
_cell.angle_gamma   90.00
#
_symmetry.space_group_name_H-M   'P 1'
#
loop_
_entity.id
_entity.type
_entity.pdbx_description
1 polymer ?
#
loop_
_entity_poly.entity_id
_entity_poly.type
_entity_poly.pdbx_seq_one_letter_code
_entity_poly.pdbx_strand_id
1 'polypeptide(L)'
;MNRPDPNDKPSAGQHDGKPESPWRMPIIWLVIALPAVVVIASIGLIFIASDGNNDVIRDDVQRTAQIQTADLGPDAVAAQEKLSAIVRIDAELGIIEVLPVSGKFDTAAPLWLTLAHPTLSSQDQAFVLEPYELGWRAPAELDISHDWKVSLGPEDSHWRLRGRLPKDQQATDLRPSLQAP
;
A
#
# COMPACT_ATOMS: atom_id res chain seq x y z
N MET A 1 -37.00 15.39 76.80
CA MET A 1 -35.88 16.22 76.33
C MET A 1 -34.63 15.35 76.21
N ASN A 2 -34.35 14.79 75.03
CA ASN A 2 -33.06 14.12 74.76
C ASN A 2 -32.08 15.16 74.19
N ARG A 3 -30.90 15.26 74.79
CA ARG A 3 -29.83 16.19 74.40
C ARG A 3 -29.03 15.53 73.27
N PRO A 4 -28.78 16.20 72.12
CA PRO A 4 -27.96 15.61 71.07
C PRO A 4 -26.49 15.58 71.50
N ASP A 5 -25.83 14.46 71.26
CA ASP A 5 -24.40 14.24 71.50
C ASP A 5 -23.57 15.15 70.57
N PRO A 6 -22.56 15.90 71.07
CA PRO A 6 -21.81 16.86 70.26
C PRO A 6 -20.79 16.22 69.31
N ASN A 7 -20.79 14.90 69.14
CA ASN A 7 -19.74 14.18 68.40
C ASN A 7 -20.25 13.31 67.24
N ASP A 8 -21.48 13.55 66.78
CA ASP A 8 -22.02 12.86 65.61
C ASP A 8 -21.47 13.50 64.32
N LYS A 9 -20.29 13.08 63.90
CA LYS A 9 -19.77 13.38 62.56
C LYS A 9 -20.33 12.32 61.60
N PRO A 10 -21.18 12.67 60.62
CA PRO A 10 -21.51 11.73 59.57
C PRO A 10 -20.23 11.38 58.81
N SER A 11 -19.90 10.09 58.80
CA SER A 11 -18.74 9.52 58.10
C SER A 11 -18.78 9.97 56.64
N ALA A 12 -17.74 10.69 56.21
CA ALA A 12 -17.53 11.03 54.82
C ALA A 12 -17.46 9.72 54.02
N GLY A 13 -18.50 9.43 53.25
CA GLY A 13 -18.50 8.31 52.32
C GLY A 13 -17.36 8.49 51.33
N GLN A 14 -16.33 7.65 51.45
CA GLN A 14 -15.37 7.42 50.38
C GLN A 14 -16.14 6.75 49.23
N HIS A 15 -16.50 7.53 48.23
CA HIS A 15 -16.86 6.99 46.93
C HIS A 15 -15.54 6.68 46.21
N ASP A 16 -15.05 5.45 46.39
CA ASP A 16 -14.00 4.85 45.57
C ASP A 16 -14.56 4.58 44.17
N GLY A 17 -14.74 5.65 43.39
CA GLY A 17 -15.07 5.57 41.97
C GLY A 17 -13.85 5.08 41.19
N LYS A 18 -13.67 3.75 41.12
CA LYS A 18 -12.70 3.14 40.21
C LYS A 18 -13.09 3.56 38.79
N PRO A 19 -12.25 4.30 38.03
CA PRO A 19 -12.64 4.80 36.73
C PRO A 19 -12.96 3.60 35.82
N GLU A 20 -14.20 3.53 35.37
CA GLU A 20 -14.65 2.53 34.43
C GLU A 20 -13.90 2.72 33.10
N SER A 21 -13.12 1.69 32.72
CA SER A 21 -12.25 1.75 31.56
C SER A 21 -13.06 2.05 30.29
N PRO A 22 -12.78 3.15 29.56
CA PRO A 22 -13.56 3.58 28.39
C PRO A 22 -13.69 2.49 27.32
N TRP A 23 -12.69 1.62 27.24
CA TRP A 23 -12.56 0.54 26.26
C TRP A 23 -13.65 -0.55 26.32
N ARG A 24 -14.47 -0.58 27.36
CA ARG A 24 -15.57 -1.54 27.52
C ARG A 24 -16.92 -1.01 26.99
N MET A 25 -16.99 0.26 26.61
CA MET A 25 -18.22 0.86 26.09
C MET A 25 -18.35 0.53 24.58
N PRO A 26 -19.45 -0.12 24.15
CA PRO A 26 -19.65 -0.49 22.74
C PRO A 26 -19.70 0.74 21.81
N ILE A 27 -20.05 1.90 22.35
CA ILE A 27 -20.08 3.16 21.61
C ILE A 27 -18.69 3.61 21.15
N ILE A 28 -17.62 3.31 21.91
CA ILE A 28 -16.26 3.69 21.56
C ILE A 28 -15.76 2.86 20.36
N TRP A 29 -16.10 1.57 20.32
CA TRP A 29 -15.84 0.73 19.16
C TRP A 29 -16.59 1.20 17.91
N LEU A 30 -17.82 1.71 18.06
CA LEU A 30 -18.58 2.28 16.94
C LEU A 30 -17.92 3.57 16.40
N VAL A 31 -17.45 4.44 17.30
CA VAL A 31 -16.73 5.68 16.94
C VAL A 31 -15.39 5.38 16.25
N ILE A 32 -14.73 4.27 16.56
CA ILE A 32 -13.47 3.85 15.91
C ILE A 32 -13.74 3.07 14.62
N ALA A 33 -14.74 2.19 14.61
CA ALA A 33 -15.04 1.33 13.45
C ALA A 33 -15.52 2.15 12.26
N LEU A 34 -16.33 3.19 12.49
CA LEU A 34 -16.86 4.03 11.42
C LEU A 34 -15.75 4.70 10.57
N PRO A 35 -14.78 5.45 11.14
CA PRO A 35 -13.67 6.00 10.37
C PRO A 35 -12.74 4.90 9.83
N ALA A 36 -12.54 3.79 10.54
CA ALA A 36 -11.73 2.68 10.05
C ALA A 36 -12.31 2.07 8.75
N VAL A 37 -13.63 1.90 8.66
CA VAL A 37 -14.30 1.43 7.44
C VAL A 37 -14.11 2.40 6.28
N VAL A 38 -14.16 3.71 6.54
CA VAL A 38 -13.91 4.73 5.50
C VAL A 38 -12.49 4.63 4.97
N VAL A 39 -11.49 4.50 5.85
CA VAL A 39 -10.08 4.31 5.43
C VAL A 39 -9.93 3.05 4.57
N ILE A 40 -10.51 1.93 5.00
CA ILE A 40 -10.47 0.66 4.25
C ILE A 40 -11.18 0.80 2.89
N ALA A 41 -12.33 1.48 2.84
CA ALA A 41 -13.07 1.70 1.59
C ALA A 41 -12.31 2.62 0.62
N SER A 42 -11.65 3.66 1.11
CA SER A 42 -10.80 4.54 0.29
C SER A 42 -9.61 3.79 -0.29
N ILE A 43 -8.95 2.96 0.51
CA ILE A 43 -7.87 2.09 0.05
C ILE A 43 -8.41 1.12 -1.01
N GLY A 44 -9.55 0.48 -0.77
CA GLY A 44 -10.19 -0.42 -1.73
C GLY A 44 -10.58 0.25 -3.05
N LEU A 45 -11.06 1.50 -3.02
CA LEU A 45 -11.41 2.25 -4.22
C LEU A 45 -10.19 2.56 -5.09
N ILE A 46 -9.04 2.82 -4.49
CA ILE A 46 -7.76 3.03 -5.20
C ILE A 46 -7.36 1.74 -5.94
N PHE A 47 -7.47 0.59 -5.28
CA PHE A 47 -7.22 -0.70 -5.92
C PHE A 47 -8.17 -0.96 -7.10
N ILE A 48 -9.48 -0.72 -6.93
CA ILE A 48 -10.48 -0.93 -8.00
C ILE A 48 -10.27 0.03 -9.17
N ALA A 49 -9.95 1.31 -8.90
CA ALA A 49 -9.68 2.29 -9.94
C ALA A 49 -8.44 1.94 -10.77
N SER A 50 -7.45 1.28 -10.16
CA SER A 50 -6.22 0.86 -10.84
C SER A 50 -6.39 -0.33 -11.79
N ASP A 51 -7.47 -1.11 -11.63
CA ASP A 51 -7.80 -2.28 -12.46
C ASP A 51 -8.90 -1.97 -13.51
N GLY A 52 -9.48 -0.77 -13.46
CA GLY A 52 -10.47 -0.27 -14.40
C GLY A 52 -9.86 0.04 -15.78
N ASN A 53 -9.81 -0.97 -16.64
CA ASN A 53 -9.63 -0.83 -18.09
C ASN A 53 -10.76 0.05 -18.67
N ASN A 54 -10.57 1.37 -18.62
CA ASN A 54 -11.38 2.34 -19.34
C ASN A 54 -11.05 2.25 -20.84
N ASP A 55 -11.52 1.18 -21.48
CA ASP A 55 -11.71 1.16 -22.92
C ASP A 55 -12.96 2.00 -23.23
N VAL A 56 -12.85 3.31 -22.99
CA VAL A 56 -13.73 4.29 -23.61
C VAL A 56 -13.19 4.44 -25.01
N ILE A 57 -13.68 3.56 -25.90
CA ILE A 57 -13.58 3.70 -27.34
C ILE A 57 -14.08 5.11 -27.68
N ARG A 58 -13.15 6.06 -27.78
CA ARG A 58 -13.39 7.35 -28.42
C ARG A 58 -12.83 7.23 -29.83
N ASP A 59 -13.61 6.55 -30.65
CA ASP A 59 -13.52 6.74 -32.08
C ASP A 59 -14.03 8.15 -32.36
N ASP A 60 -13.12 9.10 -32.59
CA ASP A 60 -13.33 10.07 -33.64
C ASP A 60 -12.01 10.57 -34.22
N VAL A 61 -11.83 10.28 -35.50
CA VAL A 61 -10.66 10.56 -36.31
C VAL A 61 -10.79 11.98 -36.85
N GLN A 62 -9.94 12.90 -36.41
CA GLN A 62 -9.67 14.12 -37.19
C GLN A 62 -8.18 14.44 -37.14
N ARG A 63 -7.54 14.19 -38.28
CA ARG A 63 -6.17 14.57 -38.59
C ARG A 63 -5.94 16.04 -38.22
N THR A 64 -4.97 16.30 -37.35
CA THR A 64 -4.16 17.52 -37.38
C THR A 64 -2.85 17.20 -36.66
N ALA A 65 -1.74 17.59 -37.28
CA ALA A 65 -0.39 17.48 -36.74
C ALA A 65 -0.24 18.40 -35.51
N GLN A 66 -0.73 17.93 -34.39
CA GLN A 66 -0.49 18.49 -33.08
C GLN A 66 0.23 17.38 -32.35
N ILE A 67 1.42 17.69 -31.83
CA ILE A 67 2.19 16.76 -31.01
C ILE A 67 1.22 16.25 -29.95
N GLN A 68 0.82 15.00 -30.15
CA GLN A 68 0.01 14.29 -29.19
C GLN A 68 0.94 14.17 -27.99
N THR A 69 0.75 15.02 -27.00
CA THR A 69 0.95 14.60 -25.62
C THR A 69 -0.14 13.55 -25.40
N ALA A 70 0.02 12.39 -26.03
CA ALA A 70 -0.67 11.19 -25.67
C ALA A 70 -0.38 11.06 -24.19
N ASP A 71 -1.43 10.94 -23.40
CA ASP A 71 -1.34 10.57 -22.00
C ASP A 71 -0.52 9.28 -21.98
N LEU A 72 0.80 9.42 -21.77
CA LEU A 72 1.71 8.30 -21.82
C LEU A 72 1.30 7.47 -20.63
N GLY A 73 0.71 6.30 -20.88
CA GLY A 73 0.33 5.40 -19.80
C GLY A 73 1.55 5.12 -18.91
N PRO A 74 1.36 4.68 -17.66
CA PRO A 74 2.45 4.52 -16.69
C PRO A 74 3.64 3.70 -17.20
N ASP A 75 3.39 2.69 -18.05
CA ASP A 75 4.45 1.89 -18.66
C ASP A 75 5.24 2.66 -19.75
N ALA A 76 4.62 3.63 -20.44
CA ALA A 76 5.27 4.46 -21.45
C ALA A 76 6.14 5.55 -20.81
N VAL A 77 5.70 6.14 -19.69
CA VAL A 77 6.53 7.02 -18.86
C VAL A 77 7.75 6.27 -18.34
N ALA A 78 7.54 5.05 -17.81
CA ALA A 78 8.65 4.19 -17.36
C ALA A 78 9.64 3.90 -18.49
N ALA A 79 9.17 3.65 -19.71
CA ALA A 79 10.01 3.40 -20.88
C ALA A 79 10.77 4.65 -21.33
N GLN A 80 10.12 5.82 -21.34
CA GLN A 80 10.73 7.11 -21.71
C GLN A 80 11.87 7.48 -20.75
N GLU A 81 11.64 7.32 -19.45
CA GLU A 81 12.62 7.57 -18.40
C GLU A 81 13.64 6.42 -18.24
N LYS A 82 13.50 5.36 -19.06
CA LYS A 82 14.34 4.15 -19.05
C LYS A 82 14.47 3.55 -17.65
N LEU A 83 13.36 3.56 -16.92
CA LEU A 83 13.29 3.02 -15.57
C LEU A 83 13.51 1.51 -15.61
N SER A 84 14.40 1.01 -14.77
CA SER A 84 14.49 -0.42 -14.47
C SER A 84 14.98 -0.60 -13.05
N ALA A 85 14.49 -1.67 -12.40
CA ALA A 85 14.82 -1.99 -11.03
C ALA A 85 14.97 -3.50 -10.86
N ILE A 86 15.67 -3.94 -9.84
CA ILE A 86 15.72 -5.34 -9.41
C ILE A 86 14.99 -5.45 -8.08
N VAL A 87 14.05 -6.38 -7.99
CA VAL A 87 13.45 -6.78 -6.72
C VAL A 87 14.20 -8.00 -6.23
N ARG A 88 14.59 -7.97 -4.96
CA ARG A 88 15.19 -9.08 -4.23
C ARG A 88 14.31 -9.41 -3.02
N ILE A 89 14.03 -10.69 -2.82
CA ILE A 89 13.22 -11.21 -1.72
C ILE A 89 14.10 -12.13 -0.89
N ASP A 90 14.27 -11.77 0.38
CA ASP A 90 14.95 -12.60 1.36
C ASP A 90 13.90 -13.22 2.27
N ALA A 91 13.54 -14.47 1.98
CA ALA A 91 12.55 -15.21 2.75
C ALA A 91 13.07 -15.65 4.13
N GLU A 92 14.39 -15.69 4.34
CA GLU A 92 14.99 -16.05 5.64
C GLU A 92 14.94 -14.87 6.62
N LEU A 93 15.23 -13.67 6.12
CA LEU A 93 15.16 -12.43 6.88
C LEU A 93 13.75 -11.79 6.88
N GLY A 94 12.85 -12.27 6.02
CA GLY A 94 11.50 -11.72 5.87
C GLY A 94 11.51 -10.28 5.37
N ILE A 95 12.36 -9.98 4.38
CA ILE A 95 12.49 -8.64 3.79
C ILE A 95 12.42 -8.69 2.27
N ILE A 96 11.81 -7.67 1.68
CA ILE A 96 11.90 -7.39 0.25
C ILE A 96 12.71 -6.11 0.09
N GLU A 97 13.62 -6.13 -0.88
CA GLU A 97 14.46 -5.02 -1.27
C GLU A 97 14.29 -4.73 -2.74
N VAL A 98 14.34 -3.45 -3.09
CA VAL A 98 14.29 -2.98 -4.47
C VAL A 98 15.48 -2.08 -4.72
N LEU A 99 16.23 -2.39 -5.77
CA LEU A 99 17.40 -1.64 -6.17
C LEU A 99 17.15 -1.01 -7.54
N PRO A 100 17.33 0.31 -7.70
CA PRO A 100 17.24 0.95 -9.01
C PRO A 100 18.44 0.51 -9.87
N VAL A 101 18.18 0.15 -11.12
CA VAL A 101 19.21 -0.26 -12.09
C VAL A 101 19.46 0.83 -13.13
N SER A 102 18.40 1.43 -13.66
CA SER A 102 18.49 2.52 -14.63
C SER A 102 17.33 3.49 -14.53
N GLY A 103 17.54 4.72 -15.00
CA GLY A 103 16.53 5.76 -14.99
C GLY A 103 16.57 6.62 -13.73
N LYS A 104 15.73 7.65 -13.68
CA LYS A 104 15.67 8.59 -12.57
C LYS A 104 14.52 8.22 -11.65
N PHE A 105 14.85 7.60 -10.52
CA PHE A 105 13.88 7.36 -9.46
C PHE A 105 13.95 8.48 -8.41
N ASP A 106 12.81 8.81 -7.83
CA ASP A 106 12.77 9.57 -6.60
C ASP A 106 13.10 8.64 -5.44
N THR A 107 14.37 8.59 -5.05
CA THR A 107 14.87 7.72 -3.98
C THR A 107 14.41 8.15 -2.59
N ALA A 108 13.76 9.29 -2.43
CA ALA A 108 13.21 9.74 -1.15
C ALA A 108 11.72 9.41 -0.99
N ALA A 109 11.03 9.04 -2.08
CA ALA A 109 9.62 8.66 -2.05
C ALA A 109 9.46 7.14 -1.81
N PRO A 110 8.46 6.70 -1.04
CA PRO A 110 8.14 5.29 -0.90
C PRO A 110 7.59 4.72 -2.23
N LEU A 111 7.80 3.41 -2.43
CA LEU A 111 7.29 2.70 -3.60
C LEU A 111 6.28 1.63 -3.19
N TRP A 112 5.29 1.42 -4.04
CA TRP A 112 4.30 0.37 -3.90
C TRP A 112 4.69 -0.83 -4.73
N LEU A 113 4.83 -1.98 -4.06
CA LEU A 113 5.11 -3.26 -4.66
C LEU A 113 3.89 -4.16 -4.52
N THR A 114 3.35 -4.62 -5.64
CA THR A 114 2.28 -5.62 -5.66
C THR A 114 2.83 -6.93 -6.20
N LEU A 115 2.58 -8.00 -5.46
CA LEU A 115 2.87 -9.37 -5.81
C LEU A 115 1.53 -10.08 -6.06
N ALA A 116 1.22 -10.32 -7.33
CA ALA A 116 0.00 -10.99 -7.72
C ALA A 116 0.25 -12.49 -7.96
N HIS A 117 -0.54 -13.33 -7.33
CA HIS A 117 -0.50 -14.77 -7.50
C HIS A 117 -1.08 -15.13 -8.88
N PRO A 118 -0.51 -16.08 -9.63
CA PRO A 118 -0.89 -16.37 -11.02
C PRO A 118 -2.33 -16.86 -11.18
N THR A 119 -2.91 -17.46 -10.14
CA THR A 119 -4.20 -18.15 -10.21
C THR A 119 -5.20 -17.71 -9.14
N LEU A 120 -4.74 -17.07 -8.05
CA LEU A 120 -5.55 -16.83 -6.86
C LEU A 120 -5.38 -15.39 -6.40
N SER A 121 -6.21 -14.49 -6.92
CA SER A 121 -6.17 -13.06 -6.57
C SER A 121 -6.32 -12.81 -5.07
N SER A 122 -6.96 -13.72 -4.32
CA SER A 122 -7.06 -13.62 -2.86
C SER A 122 -5.71 -13.73 -2.12
N GLN A 123 -4.65 -14.16 -2.81
CA GLN A 123 -3.30 -14.25 -2.28
C GLN A 123 -2.40 -13.12 -2.78
N ASP A 124 -2.97 -12.14 -3.48
CA ASP A 124 -2.22 -10.97 -3.93
C ASP A 124 -1.80 -10.17 -2.70
N GLN A 125 -0.52 -9.80 -2.64
CA GLN A 125 0.05 -9.07 -1.53
C GLN A 125 0.59 -7.72 -2.03
N ALA A 126 0.37 -6.68 -1.24
CA ALA A 126 0.87 -5.34 -1.51
C ALA A 126 1.75 -4.87 -0.35
N PHE A 127 2.90 -4.31 -0.68
CA PHE A 127 3.91 -3.82 0.25
C PHE A 127 4.26 -2.38 -0.08
N VAL A 128 4.40 -1.56 0.95
CA VAL A 128 4.98 -0.22 0.84
C VAL A 128 6.45 -0.32 1.19
N LEU A 129 7.31 -0.04 0.22
CA LEU A 129 8.76 -0.06 0.33
C LEU A 129 9.24 1.33 0.71
N GLU A 130 9.86 1.42 1.88
CA GLU A 130 10.44 2.67 2.38
C GLU A 130 11.86 2.86 1.83
N PRO A 131 12.29 4.10 1.55
CA PRO A 131 13.67 4.39 1.18
C PRO A 131 14.68 3.80 2.17
N TYR A 132 15.65 3.06 1.67
CA TYR A 132 16.68 2.42 2.47
C TYR A 132 18.02 2.35 1.74
N GLU A 133 19.03 3.05 2.27
CA GLU A 133 20.41 3.10 1.78
C GLU A 133 20.53 3.39 0.27
N LEU A 134 20.50 2.35 -0.57
CA LEU A 134 20.70 2.40 -2.02
C LEU A 134 19.41 2.13 -2.83
N GLY A 135 18.27 1.97 -2.16
CA GLY A 135 17.02 1.64 -2.81
C GLY A 135 15.86 1.71 -1.83
N TRP A 136 15.03 0.68 -1.80
CA TRP A 136 13.89 0.60 -0.90
C TRP A 136 13.80 -0.76 -0.23
N ARG A 137 13.23 -0.81 0.97
CA ARG A 137 13.06 -2.05 1.74
C ARG A 137 11.70 -2.06 2.43
N ALA A 138 11.10 -3.24 2.52
CA ALA A 138 9.95 -3.51 3.38
C ALA A 138 10.12 -4.86 4.08
N PRO A 139 9.62 -5.01 5.33
CA PRO A 139 9.40 -6.32 5.91
C PRO A 139 8.27 -7.03 5.16
N ALA A 140 8.49 -8.28 4.77
CA ALA A 140 7.54 -9.08 4.01
C ALA A 140 7.82 -10.58 4.19
N GLU A 141 6.78 -11.31 4.59
CA GLU A 141 6.79 -12.76 4.64
C GLU A 141 6.13 -13.29 3.37
N LEU A 142 6.95 -13.67 2.38
CA LEU A 142 6.46 -14.21 1.12
C LEU A 142 6.86 -15.67 0.94
N ASP A 143 5.89 -16.47 0.51
CA ASP A 143 6.14 -17.83 0.04
C ASP A 143 6.67 -17.82 -1.40
N ILE A 144 7.97 -18.09 -1.57
CA ILE A 144 8.65 -18.17 -2.88
C ILE A 144 8.48 -19.52 -3.58
N SER A 145 7.64 -20.43 -3.06
CA SER A 145 7.42 -21.76 -3.66
C SER A 145 6.62 -21.72 -4.98
N HIS A 146 6.05 -20.57 -5.33
CA HIS A 146 5.27 -20.37 -6.55
C HIS A 146 5.75 -19.14 -7.33
N ASP A 147 5.31 -19.04 -8.59
CA ASP A 147 5.58 -17.87 -9.40
C ASP A 147 4.77 -16.67 -8.92
N TRP A 148 5.36 -15.48 -8.96
CA TRP A 148 4.69 -14.22 -8.66
C TRP A 148 4.78 -13.26 -9.85
N LYS A 149 3.68 -12.57 -10.15
CA LYS A 149 3.71 -11.40 -11.02
C LYS A 149 4.03 -10.19 -10.15
N VAL A 150 5.10 -9.50 -10.49
CA VAL A 150 5.59 -8.38 -9.70
C VAL A 150 5.27 -7.09 -10.44
N SER A 151 4.67 -6.13 -9.74
CA SER A 151 4.53 -4.77 -10.23
C SER A 151 5.03 -3.77 -9.20
N LEU A 152 5.80 -2.80 -9.66
CA LEU A 152 6.35 -1.74 -8.84
C LEU A 152 5.91 -0.40 -9.43
N GLY A 153 5.49 0.52 -8.57
CA GLY A 153 5.12 1.87 -8.94
C GLY A 153 5.20 2.83 -7.77
N PRO A 154 5.15 4.14 -8.02
CA PRO A 154 4.97 5.17 -7.01
C PRO A 154 3.50 5.25 -6.59
N GLU A 155 3.21 5.91 -5.46
CA GLU A 155 1.84 6.08 -4.93
C GLU A 155 0.88 6.74 -5.94
N ASP A 156 1.37 7.72 -6.69
CA ASP A 156 0.61 8.45 -7.71
C ASP A 156 0.46 7.67 -9.04
N SER A 157 1.02 6.46 -9.13
CA SER A 157 0.96 5.59 -10.31
C SER A 157 1.47 6.23 -11.61
N HIS A 158 2.36 7.23 -11.52
CA HIS A 158 2.84 7.95 -12.71
C HIS A 158 3.76 7.12 -13.62
N TRP A 159 4.43 6.11 -13.06
CA TRP A 159 5.12 5.08 -13.84
C TRP A 159 4.84 3.69 -13.28
N ARG A 160 5.05 2.66 -14.10
CA ARG A 160 4.91 1.28 -13.67
C ARG A 160 6.00 0.40 -14.27
N LEU A 161 6.60 -0.42 -13.42
CA LEU A 161 7.51 -1.49 -13.80
C LEU A 161 6.87 -2.84 -13.50
N ARG A 162 7.09 -3.82 -14.37
CA ARG A 162 6.55 -5.17 -14.24
C ARG A 162 7.65 -6.20 -14.44
N GLY A 163 7.48 -7.33 -13.78
CA GLY A 163 8.35 -8.48 -13.91
C GLY A 163 7.64 -9.73 -13.41
N ARG A 164 8.36 -10.84 -13.45
CA ARG A 164 7.86 -12.12 -12.96
C ARG A 164 8.97 -12.73 -12.13
N LEU A 165 8.66 -13.02 -10.88
CA LEU A 165 9.53 -13.79 -10.01
C LEU A 165 9.15 -15.26 -10.17
N PRO A 166 10.00 -16.11 -10.77
CA PRO A 166 9.74 -17.53 -10.85
C PRO A 166 9.84 -18.17 -9.47
N LYS A 167 9.19 -19.32 -9.28
CA LYS A 167 9.36 -20.14 -8.09
C LYS A 167 10.83 -20.40 -7.79
N ASP A 168 11.16 -20.50 -6.51
CA ASP A 168 12.51 -20.73 -5.99
C ASP A 168 13.55 -19.65 -6.40
N GLN A 169 13.12 -18.55 -7.03
CA GLN A 169 13.98 -17.39 -7.27
C GLN A 169 13.75 -16.32 -6.22
N GLN A 170 14.85 -15.70 -5.83
CA GLN A 170 14.88 -14.63 -4.85
C GLN A 170 15.08 -13.26 -5.50
N ALA A 171 15.27 -13.18 -6.82
CA ALA A 171 15.44 -11.91 -7.50
C ALA A 171 14.81 -11.92 -8.90
N THR A 172 14.27 -10.79 -9.31
CA THR A 172 13.79 -10.56 -10.68
C THR A 172 14.11 -9.13 -11.11
N ASP A 173 14.41 -8.96 -12.40
CA ASP A 173 14.43 -7.65 -13.00
C ASP A 173 13.01 -7.18 -13.33
N LEU A 174 12.74 -5.90 -13.08
CA LEU A 174 11.51 -5.21 -13.44
C LEU A 174 11.81 -4.21 -14.54
N ARG A 175 10.97 -4.26 -15.57
CA ARG A 175 11.08 -3.39 -16.74
C ARG A 175 9.71 -2.82 -17.11
N PRO A 176 9.67 -1.74 -17.89
CA PRO A 176 8.43 -1.26 -18.50
C PRO A 176 7.86 -2.37 -19.38
N SER A 177 6.55 -2.63 -19.33
CA SER A 177 5.94 -3.66 -20.18
C SER A 177 5.88 -3.23 -21.66
N LEU A 178 5.99 -1.94 -21.93
CA LEU A 178 6.15 -1.42 -23.28
C LEU A 178 7.65 -1.39 -23.63
N GLN A 179 8.06 -2.20 -24.60
CA GLN A 179 9.36 -2.02 -25.24
C GLN A 179 9.29 -0.72 -26.05
N ALA A 180 10.17 0.23 -25.72
CA ALA A 180 10.35 1.42 -26.56
C ALA A 180 10.72 0.97 -27.98
N PRO A 181 10.07 1.51 -29.03
CA PRO A 181 10.32 1.15 -30.43
C PRO A 181 11.74 1.50 -30.90
#